data_AF-A0A838EDX3-F1
#
_entry.id   AF-A0A838EDX3-F1
#
_cell.length_a   1.000
_cell.length_b   1.000
_cell.length_c   1.000
_cell.angle_alpha   90.00
_cell.angle_beta   90.00
_cell.angle_gamma   90.00
#
_symmetry.space_group_name_H-M   'P 1'
#
loop_
_entity.id
_entity.type
_entity.pdbx_description
1 polymer ?
#
loop_
_entity_poly.entity_id
_entity_poly.type
_entity_poly.pdbx_seq_one_letter_code
_entity_poly.pdbx_strand_id
1 'polypeptide(L)'
;MANKRRTDSSSAGRHQRQRQETRQNRTNNTQNQRRRKSAPKRSPWLLLGGVVILIALVIGFFVFLSNQSNPTSTPKSGLADAATFKAVTSVDPGVLSTVGTGGVANPFSKVQPNEPVTKGPTGKPQVFYYGAEWCPLCAAERWSITVAMSRFGTFKSLKENASASNDSYPSTSTFTFYPNTYSSSYIDFVPLEHEDSQHNVLQTPTTDQQQILTRYNVGGYPFMDIGDRYILTNASYDPTVLRSNPQDQNSTPLSQQDIATQLANENQLSKDILGTANYLTAATCALTNNQPATVCSDATIQKIETSLSSGTKSGATVGGSAQATIGGGAPVEDVWRRWRGL
;
A
#
# COMPACT_ATOMS: atom_id res chain seq x y z
N MET A 1 -68.54 71.93 -5.27
CA MET A 1 -68.54 73.12 -6.18
C MET A 1 -67.80 72.74 -7.45
N ALA A 2 -68.48 72.89 -8.61
CA ALA A 2 -68.00 73.07 -10.00
C ALA A 2 -66.83 72.21 -10.55
N ASN A 3 -66.76 71.76 -11.81
CA ASN A 3 -67.65 71.63 -12.97
C ASN A 3 -66.84 70.87 -14.05
N LYS A 4 -67.54 70.29 -15.04
CA LYS A 4 -67.12 70.01 -16.43
C LYS A 4 -66.28 68.76 -16.81
N ARG A 5 -66.99 67.87 -17.50
CA ARG A 5 -66.53 66.86 -18.48
C ARG A 5 -65.84 67.49 -19.69
N ARG A 6 -64.96 66.74 -20.37
CA ARG A 6 -64.86 66.62 -21.84
C ARG A 6 -64.06 65.38 -22.27
N THR A 7 -64.73 64.50 -23.01
CA THR A 7 -64.19 63.50 -23.94
C THR A 7 -63.77 64.16 -25.25
N ASP A 8 -62.70 63.68 -25.92
CA ASP A 8 -62.78 63.04 -27.26
C ASP A 8 -61.41 62.80 -27.93
N SER A 9 -61.20 61.54 -28.32
CA SER A 9 -60.91 61.03 -29.68
C SER A 9 -60.10 61.88 -30.66
N SER A 10 -58.99 61.34 -31.19
CA SER A 10 -58.90 60.95 -32.62
C SER A 10 -57.51 60.48 -33.07
N SER A 11 -57.57 59.41 -33.85
CA SER A 11 -56.56 58.73 -34.63
C SER A 11 -56.03 59.54 -35.81
N ALA A 12 -54.73 59.81 -35.87
CA ALA A 12 -54.01 60.12 -37.12
C ALA A 12 -52.49 60.06 -36.89
N GLY A 13 -51.88 58.88 -37.01
CA GLY A 13 -50.42 58.77 -36.87
C GLY A 13 -49.77 57.47 -37.34
N ARG A 14 -50.54 56.55 -37.95
CA ARG A 14 -50.04 55.25 -38.41
C ARG A 14 -49.48 55.22 -39.84
N HIS A 15 -49.40 56.36 -40.53
CA HIS A 15 -48.86 56.42 -41.91
C HIS A 15 -47.49 57.12 -42.06
N GLN A 16 -46.80 57.45 -40.96
CA GLN A 16 -45.46 58.08 -41.04
C GLN A 16 -44.27 57.17 -40.67
N ARG A 17 -44.49 55.95 -40.19
CA ARG A 17 -43.38 55.03 -39.80
C ARG A 17 -42.90 54.07 -40.91
N GLN A 18 -43.54 54.05 -42.08
CA GLN A 18 -43.21 53.08 -43.14
C GLN A 18 -42.42 53.66 -44.33
N ARG A 19 -41.85 54.87 -44.20
CA ARG A 19 -41.01 55.52 -45.23
C ARG A 19 -39.53 55.70 -44.83
N GLN A 20 -39.11 55.22 -43.66
CA GLN A 20 -37.73 55.37 -43.18
C GLN A 20 -36.83 54.12 -43.40
N GLU A 21 -37.36 52.99 -43.87
CA GLU A 21 -36.58 51.75 -44.05
C GLU A 21 -35.97 51.55 -45.46
N THR A 22 -36.21 52.44 -46.44
CA THR A 22 -35.78 52.21 -47.84
C THR A 22 -34.64 53.11 -48.33
N ARG A 23 -33.87 53.75 -47.43
CA ARG A 23 -32.74 54.63 -47.81
C ARG A 23 -31.36 54.25 -47.28
N GLN A 24 -31.20 53.12 -46.60
CA GLN A 24 -29.91 52.67 -46.05
C GLN A 24 -29.14 51.65 -46.90
N ASN A 25 -29.62 51.29 -48.10
CA ASN A 25 -28.99 50.24 -48.93
C ASN A 25 -28.26 50.74 -50.18
N ARG A 26 -27.75 51.99 -50.19
CA ARG A 26 -27.02 52.53 -51.35
C ARG A 26 -25.84 53.41 -50.93
N THR A 27 -24.86 52.81 -50.26
CA THR A 27 -23.52 53.42 -50.09
C THR A 27 -22.43 52.35 -50.10
N ASN A 28 -22.54 51.40 -51.04
CA ASN A 28 -21.46 50.49 -51.43
C ASN A 28 -20.94 50.92 -52.81
N ASN A 29 -20.13 51.98 -52.86
CA ASN A 29 -19.07 52.12 -53.86
C ASN A 29 -18.22 53.36 -53.54
N THR A 30 -16.98 53.36 -54.02
CA THR A 30 -16.02 54.49 -54.03
C THR A 30 -15.34 54.87 -52.71
N GLN A 31 -14.42 54.03 -52.23
CA GLN A 31 -13.11 54.49 -51.72
C GLN A 31 -12.18 53.29 -51.45
N ASN A 32 -11.48 52.80 -52.49
CA ASN A 32 -10.15 52.18 -52.32
C ASN A 32 -9.45 51.86 -53.65
N GLN A 33 -9.31 52.89 -54.50
CA GLN A 33 -8.33 52.86 -55.58
C GLN A 33 -7.35 54.01 -55.38
N ARG A 34 -6.18 53.72 -54.79
CA ARG A 34 -4.84 54.22 -55.17
C ARG A 34 -3.82 53.93 -54.08
N ARG A 35 -3.13 52.78 -54.22
CA ARG A 35 -1.68 52.59 -54.02
C ARG A 35 -1.35 51.10 -54.19
N ARG A 36 -1.32 50.66 -55.46
CA ARG A 36 -0.66 49.40 -55.84
C ARG A 36 0.82 49.70 -56.06
N LYS A 37 1.65 49.46 -55.04
CA LYS A 37 3.08 49.18 -55.23
C LYS A 37 3.28 47.67 -55.09
N SER A 38 4.03 47.12 -56.04
CA SER A 38 4.30 45.71 -56.24
C SER A 38 4.87 45.06 -54.98
N ALA A 39 4.26 43.96 -54.52
CA ALA A 39 4.84 43.06 -53.52
C ALA A 39 5.01 41.67 -54.18
N PRO A 40 6.19 41.02 -54.06
CA PRO A 40 6.47 39.80 -54.78
C PRO A 40 5.65 38.63 -54.24
N LYS A 41 5.03 37.88 -55.14
CA LYS A 41 4.38 36.59 -54.86
C LYS A 41 5.44 35.61 -54.33
N ARG A 42 5.44 35.35 -53.02
CA ARG A 42 6.09 34.15 -52.46
C ARG A 42 5.09 33.01 -52.50
N SER A 43 5.50 31.88 -53.07
CA SER A 43 4.65 30.72 -53.39
C SER A 43 4.13 30.02 -52.13
N PRO A 44 2.96 29.36 -52.19
CA PRO A 44 2.34 28.71 -51.03
C PRO A 44 2.96 27.33 -50.71
N TRP A 45 4.07 26.96 -51.35
CA TRP A 45 4.68 25.63 -51.19
C TRP A 45 5.53 25.46 -49.92
N LEU A 46 5.84 26.55 -49.20
CA LEU A 46 6.68 26.50 -48.00
C LEU A 46 5.89 26.30 -46.68
N LEU A 47 4.56 26.39 -46.71
CA LEU A 47 3.73 26.20 -45.50
C LEU A 47 3.33 24.73 -45.26
N LEU A 48 3.33 23.88 -46.29
CA LEU A 48 3.08 22.43 -46.11
C LEU A 48 4.30 21.67 -45.57
N GLY A 49 5.52 22.06 -45.94
CA GLY A 49 6.74 21.41 -45.44
C GLY A 49 6.99 21.66 -43.95
N GLY A 50 6.73 22.89 -43.48
CA GLY A 50 6.92 23.26 -42.08
C GLY A 50 5.97 22.52 -41.12
N VAL A 51 4.71 22.35 -41.51
CA VAL A 51 3.72 21.62 -40.70
C VAL A 51 4.06 20.13 -40.62
N VAL A 52 4.50 19.51 -41.72
CA VAL A 52 4.91 18.09 -41.72
C VAL A 52 6.15 17.86 -40.85
N ILE A 53 7.14 18.75 -40.91
CA ILE A 53 8.34 18.67 -40.05
C ILE A 53 7.97 18.86 -38.57
N LEU A 54 7.08 19.81 -38.26
CA LEU A 54 6.63 20.06 -36.89
C LEU A 54 5.84 18.88 -36.33
N ILE A 55 4.95 18.28 -37.13
CA ILE A 55 4.23 17.06 -36.76
C ILE A 55 5.21 15.89 -36.57
N ALA A 56 6.20 15.72 -37.45
CA ALA A 56 7.22 14.69 -37.31
C ALA A 56 8.09 14.88 -36.06
N LEU A 57 8.42 16.12 -35.70
CA LEU A 57 9.15 16.45 -34.48
C LEU A 57 8.30 16.22 -33.22
N VAL A 58 7.00 16.56 -33.26
CA VAL A 58 6.08 16.28 -32.15
C VAL A 58 5.87 14.78 -31.99
N ILE A 59 5.67 14.03 -33.07
CA ILE A 59 5.57 12.56 -33.03
C ILE A 59 6.89 11.96 -32.56
N GLY A 60 8.03 12.42 -33.08
CA GLY A 60 9.35 11.98 -32.65
C GLY A 60 9.62 12.28 -31.18
N PHE A 61 9.19 13.44 -30.69
CA PHE A 61 9.26 13.84 -29.29
C PHE A 61 8.34 12.99 -28.42
N PHE A 62 7.09 12.72 -28.83
CA PHE A 62 6.18 11.83 -28.09
C PHE A 62 6.63 10.36 -28.12
N VAL A 63 7.19 9.88 -29.23
CA VAL A 63 7.81 8.54 -29.31
C VAL A 63 9.07 8.47 -28.46
N PHE A 64 9.88 9.52 -28.41
CA PHE A 64 11.06 9.61 -27.56
C PHE A 64 10.69 9.72 -26.07
N LEU A 65 9.63 10.46 -25.71
CA LEU A 65 9.07 10.48 -24.36
C LEU A 65 8.39 9.16 -24.00
N SER A 66 7.74 8.48 -24.96
CA SER A 66 7.16 7.15 -24.77
C SER A 66 8.25 6.07 -24.65
N ASN A 67 9.40 6.24 -25.27
CA ASN A 67 10.58 5.38 -25.09
C ASN A 67 11.40 5.75 -23.84
N GLN A 68 11.15 6.92 -23.25
CA GLN A 68 11.55 7.28 -21.88
C GLN A 68 10.44 6.97 -20.88
N SER A 69 9.68 5.90 -21.14
CA SER A 69 8.97 5.21 -20.07
C SER A 69 10.04 4.72 -19.09
N ASN A 70 10.32 5.51 -18.05
CA ASN A 70 10.78 4.95 -16.79
C ASN A 70 9.79 3.82 -16.50
N PRO A 71 10.25 2.57 -16.34
CA PRO A 71 9.34 1.46 -16.12
C PRO A 71 8.55 1.79 -14.85
N THR A 72 7.28 2.15 -15.02
CA THR A 72 6.30 2.06 -13.94
C THR A 72 6.28 0.60 -13.58
N SER A 73 7.01 0.27 -12.51
CA SER A 73 7.13 -1.05 -11.93
C SER A 73 5.76 -1.46 -11.40
N THR A 74 4.90 -1.93 -12.31
CA THR A 74 3.83 -2.86 -11.95
C THR A 74 4.55 -4.05 -11.31
N PRO A 75 4.20 -4.47 -10.08
CA PRO A 75 4.76 -5.67 -9.49
C PRO A 75 4.59 -6.80 -10.50
N LYS A 76 5.69 -7.36 -10.99
CA LYS A 76 5.60 -8.56 -11.81
C LYS A 76 5.12 -9.66 -10.86
N SER A 77 3.86 -10.08 -11.00
CA SER A 77 3.41 -11.32 -10.38
C SER A 77 4.30 -12.45 -10.89
N GLY A 78 5.20 -12.94 -10.04
CA GLY A 78 6.32 -13.77 -10.46
C GLY A 78 7.22 -14.14 -9.29
N LEU A 79 8.18 -15.02 -9.54
CA LEU A 79 9.25 -15.29 -8.57
C LEU A 79 10.10 -14.03 -8.39
N ALA A 80 10.48 -13.76 -7.15
CA ALA A 80 11.46 -12.71 -6.85
C ALA A 80 12.73 -12.94 -7.65
N ASP A 81 13.30 -11.87 -8.21
CA ASP A 81 14.57 -11.98 -8.91
C ASP A 81 15.67 -12.45 -7.94
N ALA A 82 16.72 -13.08 -8.48
CA ALA A 82 17.76 -13.71 -7.66
C ALA A 82 18.47 -12.73 -6.73
N ALA A 83 18.61 -11.45 -7.10
CA ALA A 83 19.26 -10.44 -6.28
C ALA A 83 18.35 -10.03 -5.11
N THR A 84 17.08 -9.73 -5.39
CA THR A 84 16.07 -9.44 -4.36
C THR A 84 15.92 -10.61 -3.39
N PHE A 85 15.74 -11.83 -3.91
CA PHE A 85 15.62 -13.04 -3.10
C PHE A 85 16.84 -13.26 -2.20
N LYS A 86 18.06 -13.12 -2.73
CA LYS A 86 19.28 -13.26 -1.93
C LYS A 86 19.39 -12.16 -0.87
N ALA A 87 19.11 -10.90 -1.23
CA ALA A 87 19.24 -9.77 -0.32
C ALA A 87 18.31 -9.91 0.91
N VAL A 88 17.10 -10.44 0.75
CA VAL A 88 16.16 -10.61 1.87
C VAL A 88 16.35 -11.90 2.66
N THR A 89 16.88 -12.95 2.04
CA THR A 89 17.09 -14.25 2.72
C THR A 89 18.51 -14.43 3.28
N SER A 90 19.45 -13.56 2.93
CA SER A 90 20.86 -13.62 3.35
C SER A 90 21.37 -12.26 3.82
N VAL A 91 20.59 -11.57 4.66
CA VAL A 91 21.01 -10.33 5.31
C VAL A 91 22.24 -10.61 6.19
N ASP A 92 23.24 -9.73 6.10
CA ASP A 92 24.48 -9.86 6.85
C ASP A 92 24.21 -9.87 8.38
N PRO A 93 24.71 -10.87 9.14
CA PRO A 93 24.51 -10.93 10.59
C PRO A 93 25.07 -9.73 11.36
N GLY A 94 26.16 -9.12 10.87
CA GLY A 94 26.74 -7.92 11.46
C GLY A 94 25.84 -6.69 11.28
N VAL A 95 25.16 -6.57 10.13
CA VAL A 95 24.13 -5.53 9.93
C VAL A 95 22.95 -5.75 10.88
N LEU A 96 22.43 -6.98 10.97
CA LEU A 96 21.37 -7.34 11.93
C LEU A 96 21.76 -7.01 13.37
N SER A 97 22.98 -7.36 13.79
CA SER A 97 23.47 -7.10 15.14
C SER A 97 23.65 -5.59 15.40
N THR A 98 24.12 -4.83 14.40
CA THR A 98 24.29 -3.37 14.50
C THR A 98 22.95 -2.65 14.62
N VAL A 99 21.94 -3.06 13.83
CA VAL A 99 20.59 -2.47 13.88
C VAL A 99 19.92 -2.73 15.23
N GLY A 100 20.12 -3.92 15.81
CA GLY A 100 19.47 -4.31 17.07
C GLY A 100 17.95 -4.25 16.97
N THR A 101 17.27 -3.51 17.84
CA THR A 101 15.81 -3.35 17.75
C THR A 101 15.38 -2.36 16.66
N GLY A 102 16.32 -1.64 16.04
CA GLY A 102 16.01 -0.56 15.09
C GLY A 102 15.26 0.63 15.70
N GLY A 103 15.08 0.67 17.03
CA GLY A 103 14.19 1.63 17.68
C GLY A 103 12.70 1.25 17.60
N VAL A 104 12.36 0.11 17.00
CA VAL A 104 11.00 -0.44 16.99
C VAL A 104 10.63 -0.87 18.41
N ALA A 105 9.39 -0.61 18.83
CA ALA A 105 8.87 -1.11 20.09
C ALA A 105 8.67 -2.63 20.03
N ASN A 106 8.79 -3.33 21.17
CA ASN A 106 8.51 -4.77 21.22
C ASN A 106 7.09 -5.06 20.70
N PRO A 107 6.92 -5.79 19.57
CA PRO A 107 5.62 -6.02 18.97
C PRO A 107 4.84 -7.15 19.67
N PHE A 108 5.51 -7.93 20.54
CA PHE A 108 4.93 -9.11 21.13
C PHE A 108 4.21 -8.85 22.44
N SER A 109 3.10 -9.55 22.60
CA SER A 109 2.48 -9.82 23.90
C SER A 109 2.82 -11.25 24.31
N LYS A 110 3.26 -11.45 25.55
CA LYS A 110 3.52 -12.80 26.08
C LYS A 110 2.19 -13.49 26.39
N VAL A 111 2.06 -14.74 25.97
CA VAL A 111 0.90 -15.59 26.23
C VAL A 111 1.27 -16.73 27.19
N GLN A 112 0.24 -17.33 27.79
CA GLN A 112 0.29 -18.16 29.01
C GLN A 112 1.54 -19.07 29.14
N PRO A 113 2.32 -18.97 30.23
CA PRO A 113 3.57 -19.73 30.38
C PRO A 113 3.37 -21.24 30.59
N ASN A 114 2.14 -21.70 30.86
CA ASN A 114 1.86 -23.06 31.31
C ASN A 114 1.31 -24.00 30.23
N GLU A 115 0.98 -23.51 29.04
CA GLU A 115 0.54 -24.36 27.94
C GLU A 115 1.73 -25.06 27.26
N PRO A 116 1.61 -26.29 26.75
CA PRO A 116 2.64 -26.88 25.90
C PRO A 116 2.93 -26.01 24.68
N VAL A 117 4.18 -26.02 24.20
CA VAL A 117 4.54 -25.34 22.95
C VAL A 117 3.77 -25.97 21.79
N THR A 118 3.04 -25.16 21.04
CA THR A 118 2.33 -25.58 19.83
C THR A 118 3.30 -26.21 18.84
N LYS A 119 2.90 -27.35 18.27
CA LYS A 119 3.69 -28.05 17.26
C LYS A 119 3.03 -27.91 15.90
N GLY A 120 3.87 -27.75 14.87
CA GLY A 120 3.42 -27.72 13.49
C GLY A 120 3.31 -29.12 12.87
N PRO A 121 3.04 -29.19 11.56
CA PRO A 121 2.76 -30.45 10.85
C PRO A 121 3.86 -31.51 10.92
N THR A 122 5.11 -31.14 11.20
CA THR A 122 6.23 -32.09 11.32
C THR A 122 6.66 -32.34 12.76
N GLY A 123 5.93 -31.81 13.74
CA GLY A 123 6.20 -31.99 15.17
C GLY A 123 7.23 -31.02 15.76
N LYS A 124 7.76 -30.07 14.97
CA LYS A 124 8.63 -29.00 15.46
C LYS A 124 7.79 -27.86 16.07
N PRO A 125 8.36 -27.02 16.95
CA PRO A 125 7.70 -25.80 17.41
C PRO A 125 7.14 -24.98 16.24
N GLN A 126 5.90 -24.53 16.37
CA GLN A 126 5.21 -23.80 15.31
C GLN A 126 5.48 -22.30 15.40
N VAL A 127 5.71 -21.68 14.24
CA VAL A 127 5.58 -20.24 14.02
C VAL A 127 4.44 -20.05 13.02
N PHE A 128 3.28 -19.66 13.52
CA PHE A 128 2.07 -19.46 12.72
C PHE A 128 1.97 -17.99 12.31
N TYR A 129 1.66 -17.76 11.04
CA TYR A 129 1.35 -16.44 10.49
C TYR A 129 -0.03 -16.50 9.83
N TYR A 130 -0.88 -15.52 10.13
CA TYR A 130 -2.17 -15.31 9.51
C TYR A 130 -2.20 -13.91 8.90
N GLY A 131 -2.31 -13.87 7.58
CA GLY A 131 -2.32 -12.63 6.81
C GLY A 131 -3.26 -12.72 5.61
N ALA A 132 -3.38 -11.61 4.91
CA ALA A 132 -4.03 -11.54 3.60
C ALA A 132 -3.17 -10.73 2.65
N GLU A 133 -3.12 -11.13 1.39
CA GLU A 133 -2.28 -10.47 0.38
C GLU A 133 -2.74 -9.03 0.12
N TRP A 134 -4.05 -8.76 0.19
CA TRP A 134 -4.59 -7.41 0.05
C TRP A 134 -4.14 -6.44 1.14
N CYS A 135 -3.74 -6.96 2.31
CA CYS A 135 -3.51 -6.17 3.53
C CYS A 135 -2.13 -5.46 3.50
N PRO A 136 -2.08 -4.11 3.51
CA PRO A 136 -0.82 -3.35 3.47
C PRO A 136 0.03 -3.50 4.73
N LEU A 137 -0.59 -3.64 5.90
CA LEU A 137 0.11 -3.90 7.17
C LEU A 137 0.81 -5.27 7.14
N CYS A 138 0.18 -6.25 6.51
CA CYS A 138 0.72 -7.57 6.25
C CYS A 138 1.87 -7.49 5.25
N ALA A 139 1.72 -6.68 4.20
CA ALA A 139 2.76 -6.45 3.20
C ALA A 139 4.04 -5.92 3.84
N ALA A 140 3.94 -5.01 4.81
CA ALA A 140 5.07 -4.58 5.61
C ALA A 140 5.66 -5.75 6.44
N GLU A 141 4.86 -6.38 7.30
CA GLU A 141 5.33 -7.41 8.24
C GLU A 141 6.05 -8.60 7.56
N ARG A 142 5.62 -9.00 6.35
CA ARG A 142 6.23 -10.10 5.59
C ARG A 142 7.72 -9.89 5.29
N TRP A 143 8.21 -8.66 5.18
CA TRP A 143 9.65 -8.39 5.01
C TRP A 143 10.43 -8.88 6.23
N SER A 144 9.99 -8.49 7.43
CA SER A 144 10.62 -8.87 8.70
C SER A 144 10.51 -10.38 8.96
N ILE A 145 9.37 -10.99 8.64
CA ILE A 145 9.17 -12.44 8.72
C ILE A 145 10.15 -13.17 7.79
N THR A 146 10.28 -12.71 6.55
CA THR A 146 11.20 -13.31 5.57
C THR A 146 12.64 -13.32 6.09
N VAL A 147 13.11 -12.17 6.58
CA VAL A 147 14.47 -12.03 7.14
C VAL A 147 14.64 -12.95 8.36
N ALA A 148 13.69 -12.91 9.31
CA ALA A 148 13.78 -13.69 10.54
C ALA A 148 13.77 -15.20 10.28
N MET A 149 12.82 -15.71 9.49
CA MET A 149 12.68 -17.13 9.21
C MET A 149 13.88 -17.67 8.42
N SER A 150 14.49 -16.86 7.54
CA SER A 150 15.71 -17.25 6.81
C SER A 150 16.91 -17.54 7.72
N ARG A 151 16.89 -17.11 8.97
CA ARG A 151 17.93 -17.44 9.97
C ARG A 151 17.76 -18.84 10.56
N PHE A 152 16.56 -19.41 10.50
CA PHE A 152 16.23 -20.73 11.05
C PHE A 152 15.99 -21.78 9.96
N GLY A 153 16.01 -21.41 8.69
CA GLY A 153 15.67 -22.32 7.61
C GLY A 153 15.91 -21.72 6.23
N THR A 154 15.17 -22.20 5.24
CA THR A 154 15.37 -21.82 3.86
C THR A 154 14.03 -21.77 3.15
N PHE A 155 13.71 -20.61 2.58
CA PHE A 155 12.72 -20.50 1.51
C PHE A 155 13.37 -21.02 0.23
N LYS A 156 12.70 -21.90 -0.53
CA LYS A 156 13.23 -22.29 -1.86
C LYS A 156 12.99 -21.21 -2.90
N SER A 157 11.93 -20.44 -2.73
CA SER A 157 11.57 -19.31 -3.56
C SER A 157 10.57 -18.41 -2.85
N LEU A 158 10.59 -17.12 -3.16
CA LEU A 158 9.53 -16.18 -2.78
C LEU A 158 8.86 -15.66 -4.05
N LYS A 159 7.54 -15.50 -4.01
CA LYS A 159 6.80 -14.83 -5.07
C LYS A 159 6.60 -13.39 -4.68
N GLU A 160 6.91 -12.47 -5.58
CA GLU A 160 6.60 -11.06 -5.41
C GLU A 160 5.09 -10.85 -5.45
N ASN A 161 4.64 -9.95 -4.59
CA ASN A 161 3.25 -9.54 -4.51
C ASN A 161 3.14 -8.06 -4.09
N ALA A 162 1.93 -7.51 -4.12
CA ALA A 162 1.65 -6.21 -3.54
C ALA A 162 0.29 -6.24 -2.85
N SER A 163 0.13 -5.36 -1.85
CA SER A 163 -1.18 -5.12 -1.24
C SER A 163 -2.18 -4.57 -2.26
N ALA A 164 -3.46 -4.56 -1.88
CA ALA A 164 -4.50 -3.99 -2.74
C ALA A 164 -4.23 -2.51 -3.05
N SER A 165 -4.63 -2.06 -4.24
CA SER A 165 -4.41 -0.68 -4.69
C SER A 165 -5.44 0.31 -4.16
N ASN A 166 -6.49 -0.17 -3.50
CA ASN A 166 -7.65 0.61 -3.03
C ASN A 166 -7.78 0.61 -1.50
N ASP A 167 -6.67 0.40 -0.78
CA ASP A 167 -6.56 0.53 0.67
C ASP A 167 -5.59 1.69 1.02
N SER A 168 -5.45 1.98 2.31
CA SER A 168 -4.30 2.67 2.88
C SER A 168 -2.99 2.05 2.39
N TYR A 169 -1.95 2.87 2.20
CA TYR A 169 -0.67 2.41 1.64
C TYR A 169 -0.85 1.56 0.36
N PRO A 170 -1.50 2.11 -0.69
CA PRO A 170 -1.98 1.33 -1.83
C PRO A 170 -0.82 0.68 -2.58
N SER A 171 -0.96 -0.58 -2.97
CA SER A 171 0.06 -1.34 -3.73
C SER A 171 1.42 -1.41 -3.03
N THR A 172 1.43 -1.62 -1.70
CA THR A 172 2.68 -1.82 -0.94
C THR A 172 3.37 -3.11 -1.39
N SER A 173 4.58 -2.96 -1.93
CA SER A 173 5.41 -4.07 -2.43
C SER A 173 5.84 -5.03 -1.33
N THR A 174 5.70 -6.33 -1.59
CA THR A 174 5.99 -7.40 -0.63
C THR A 174 6.20 -8.75 -1.35
N PHE A 175 6.17 -9.83 -0.58
CA PHE A 175 6.10 -11.22 -1.04
C PHE A 175 4.78 -11.85 -0.62
N THR A 176 4.47 -13.02 -1.18
CA THR A 176 3.47 -13.93 -0.61
C THR A 176 4.15 -15.17 -0.06
N PHE A 177 3.65 -15.70 1.05
CA PHE A 177 4.06 -17.00 1.56
C PHE A 177 3.26 -18.17 0.96
N TYR A 178 2.40 -17.91 -0.03
CA TYR A 178 1.63 -18.93 -0.73
C TYR A 178 2.12 -19.19 -2.18
N PRO A 179 2.37 -20.45 -2.57
CA PRO A 179 2.47 -21.63 -1.70
C PRO A 179 3.72 -21.55 -0.80
N ASN A 180 3.65 -22.15 0.39
CA ASN A 180 4.78 -22.16 1.32
C ASN A 180 5.93 -23.03 0.78
N THR A 181 7.12 -22.44 0.63
CA THR A 181 8.33 -23.13 0.18
C THR A 181 9.40 -23.24 1.26
N TYR A 182 9.06 -22.89 2.50
CA TYR A 182 9.97 -22.88 3.62
C TYR A 182 10.25 -24.29 4.17
N SER A 183 11.49 -24.51 4.58
CA SER A 183 11.92 -25.71 5.30
C SER A 183 12.93 -25.36 6.38
N SER A 184 12.93 -26.10 7.49
CA SER A 184 13.80 -25.84 8.64
C SER A 184 13.99 -27.11 9.46
N SER A 185 15.12 -27.23 10.15
CA SER A 185 15.36 -28.27 11.16
C SER A 185 14.90 -27.86 12.56
N TYR A 186 14.50 -26.61 12.77
CA TYR A 186 14.26 -26.04 14.11
C TYR A 186 12.78 -25.75 14.37
N ILE A 187 12.08 -25.22 13.36
CA ILE A 187 10.68 -24.80 13.47
C ILE A 187 9.83 -25.29 12.30
N ASP A 188 8.53 -25.29 12.48
CA ASP A 188 7.57 -25.29 11.38
C ASP A 188 7.02 -23.88 11.20
N PHE A 189 7.41 -23.21 10.11
CA PHE A 189 6.77 -21.98 9.69
C PHE A 189 5.49 -22.34 8.93
N VAL A 190 4.35 -21.97 9.50
CA VAL A 190 3.02 -22.32 9.02
C VAL A 190 2.30 -21.02 8.63
N PRO A 191 2.57 -20.45 7.46
CA PRO A 191 1.86 -19.28 6.97
C PRO A 191 0.48 -19.68 6.43
N LEU A 192 -0.49 -18.80 6.66
CA LEU A 192 -1.79 -18.81 6.02
C LEU A 192 -2.06 -17.43 5.41
N GLU A 193 -2.07 -17.38 4.08
CA GLU A 193 -2.52 -16.24 3.29
C GLU A 193 -4.00 -16.44 2.98
N HIS A 194 -4.88 -15.83 3.77
CA HIS A 194 -6.32 -16.09 3.75
C HIS A 194 -6.96 -15.64 2.44
N GLU A 195 -6.64 -14.43 2.00
CA GLU A 195 -7.21 -13.80 0.81
C GLU A 195 -6.09 -13.30 -0.12
N ASP A 196 -6.34 -13.29 -1.42
CA ASP A 196 -5.47 -12.70 -2.42
C ASP A 196 -5.58 -11.16 -2.45
N SER A 197 -4.78 -10.51 -3.31
CA SER A 197 -4.79 -9.05 -3.47
C SER A 197 -6.11 -8.47 -4.03
N GLN A 198 -7.04 -9.31 -4.48
CA GLN A 198 -8.36 -8.96 -4.99
C GLN A 198 -9.49 -9.35 -4.02
N HIS A 199 -9.16 -9.74 -2.77
CA HIS A 199 -10.10 -10.23 -1.76
C HIS A 199 -10.79 -11.56 -2.09
N ASN A 200 -10.26 -12.35 -3.03
CA ASN A 200 -10.73 -13.72 -3.19
C ASN A 200 -10.10 -14.60 -2.11
N VAL A 201 -10.84 -15.59 -1.60
CA VAL A 201 -10.30 -16.58 -0.66
C VAL A 201 -9.19 -17.38 -1.36
N LEU A 202 -7.98 -17.31 -0.78
CA LEU A 202 -6.78 -17.99 -1.26
C LEU A 202 -6.52 -19.27 -0.47
N GLN A 203 -6.65 -19.22 0.87
CA GLN A 203 -6.54 -20.38 1.76
C GLN A 203 -7.58 -20.30 2.87
N THR A 204 -8.20 -21.42 3.24
CA THR A 204 -9.07 -21.50 4.42
C THR A 204 -8.31 -22.05 5.63
N PRO A 205 -8.50 -21.51 6.85
CA PRO A 205 -7.91 -22.09 8.06
C PRO A 205 -8.27 -23.56 8.24
N THR A 206 -7.25 -24.37 8.51
CA THR A 206 -7.44 -25.73 9.04
C THR A 206 -8.03 -25.68 10.44
N THR A 207 -8.52 -26.81 10.96
CA THR A 207 -9.08 -26.90 12.33
C THR A 207 -8.09 -26.38 13.38
N ASP A 208 -6.81 -26.77 13.29
CA ASP A 208 -5.80 -26.37 14.27
C ASP A 208 -5.49 -24.86 14.19
N GLN A 209 -5.40 -24.31 12.97
CA GLN A 209 -5.24 -22.88 12.77
C GLN A 209 -6.47 -22.11 13.28
N GLN A 210 -7.68 -22.60 13.04
CA GLN A 210 -8.92 -21.99 13.54
C GLN A 210 -8.99 -22.00 15.08
N GLN A 211 -8.43 -23.03 15.74
CA GLN A 211 -8.34 -23.05 17.20
C GLN A 211 -7.44 -21.92 17.72
N ILE A 212 -6.30 -21.67 17.07
CA ILE A 212 -5.40 -20.55 17.42
C ILE A 212 -6.12 -19.22 17.22
N LEU A 213 -6.77 -19.01 16.06
CA LEU A 213 -7.50 -17.79 15.76
C LEU A 213 -8.63 -17.53 16.77
N THR A 214 -9.35 -18.58 17.16
CA THR A 214 -10.42 -18.51 18.17
C THR A 214 -9.85 -18.20 19.55
N ARG A 215 -8.79 -18.90 19.96
CA ARG A 215 -8.16 -18.75 21.29
C ARG A 215 -7.71 -17.31 21.54
N TYR A 216 -7.15 -16.66 20.54
CA TYR A 216 -6.64 -15.29 20.64
C TYR A 216 -7.62 -14.23 20.14
N ASN A 217 -8.87 -14.62 19.82
CA ASN A 217 -9.91 -13.73 19.29
C ASN A 217 -9.41 -12.87 18.13
N VAL A 218 -8.75 -13.50 17.16
CA VAL A 218 -8.11 -12.83 16.02
C VAL A 218 -9.19 -12.30 15.08
N GLY A 219 -9.31 -10.97 15.04
CA GLY A 219 -10.31 -10.26 14.21
C GLY A 219 -9.73 -9.52 13.00
N GLY A 220 -8.42 -9.61 12.75
CA GLY A 220 -7.76 -8.88 11.67
C GLY A 220 -6.33 -9.35 11.44
N TYR A 221 -5.63 -8.61 10.57
CA TYR A 221 -4.29 -8.94 10.11
C TYR A 221 -3.29 -7.78 10.33
N PRO A 222 -1.98 -8.05 10.36
CA PRO A 222 -1.36 -9.37 10.48
C PRO A 222 -1.49 -9.94 11.89
N PHE A 223 -1.55 -11.27 11.99
CA PHE A 223 -1.44 -12.00 13.25
C PHE A 223 -0.30 -13.02 13.18
N MET A 224 0.45 -13.16 14.27
CA MET A 224 1.40 -14.26 14.44
C MET A 224 1.27 -14.88 15.82
N ASP A 225 1.42 -16.20 15.87
CA ASP A 225 1.61 -16.97 17.09
C ASP A 225 2.94 -17.73 17.02
N ILE A 226 3.79 -17.50 18.01
CA ILE A 226 5.10 -18.14 18.16
C ILE A 226 4.96 -19.18 19.27
N GLY A 227 4.44 -20.34 18.88
CA GLY A 227 4.31 -21.55 19.69
C GLY A 227 3.54 -21.39 21.00
N ASP A 228 2.46 -20.61 21.03
CA ASP A 228 1.71 -20.26 22.23
C ASP A 228 2.62 -19.65 23.33
N ARG A 229 3.62 -18.85 22.92
CA ARG A 229 4.51 -18.10 23.84
C ARG A 229 4.45 -16.60 23.61
N TYR A 230 4.41 -16.19 22.35
CA TYR A 230 4.37 -14.79 21.96
C TYR A 230 3.38 -14.60 20.81
N ILE A 231 2.55 -13.57 20.92
CA ILE A 231 1.64 -13.19 19.84
C ILE A 231 1.92 -11.77 19.37
N LEU A 232 1.77 -11.57 18.06
CA LEU A 232 1.74 -10.28 17.39
C LEU A 232 0.35 -10.14 16.77
N THR A 233 -0.31 -9.00 16.98
CA THR A 233 -1.71 -8.79 16.56
C THR A 233 -1.89 -7.59 15.64
N ASN A 234 -0.79 -6.94 15.24
CA ASN A 234 -0.77 -5.80 14.33
C ASN A 234 0.65 -5.67 13.73
N ALA A 235 0.81 -4.92 12.64
CA ALA A 235 2.14 -4.64 12.08
C ALA A 235 3.06 -4.00 13.11
N SER A 236 4.33 -4.41 13.08
CA SER A 236 5.34 -3.96 14.03
C SER A 236 5.87 -2.55 13.75
N TYR A 237 5.66 -2.04 12.53
CA TYR A 237 6.12 -0.74 12.09
C TYR A 237 5.19 -0.14 11.03
N ASP A 238 5.34 1.16 10.77
CA ASP A 238 4.51 1.92 9.83
C ASP A 238 4.91 1.64 8.36
N PRO A 239 3.99 1.20 7.48
CA PRO A 239 4.30 0.93 6.07
C PRO A 239 4.72 2.16 5.24
N THR A 240 4.54 3.39 5.74
CA THR A 240 5.05 4.61 5.06
C THR A 240 6.53 4.52 4.73
N VAL A 241 7.33 3.79 5.52
CA VAL A 241 8.77 3.59 5.25
C VAL A 241 9.04 2.86 3.93
N LEU A 242 8.04 2.14 3.39
CA LEU A 242 8.10 1.45 2.10
C LEU A 242 7.64 2.34 0.93
N ARG A 243 7.53 3.65 1.15
CA ARG A 243 7.11 4.63 0.14
C ARG A 243 8.28 5.53 -0.23
N SER A 244 8.22 6.08 -1.44
CA SER A 244 9.17 7.09 -1.93
C SER A 244 9.21 8.35 -1.07
N ASN A 245 8.10 8.70 -0.41
CA ASN A 245 8.05 9.70 0.65
C ASN A 245 7.48 9.08 1.95
N PRO A 246 8.31 8.82 2.96
CA PRO A 246 7.87 8.25 4.24
C PRO A 246 6.92 9.13 5.07
N GLN A 247 6.57 10.33 4.60
CA GLN A 247 5.56 11.20 5.23
C GLN A 247 4.21 11.18 4.49
N ASP A 248 4.10 10.42 3.40
CA ASP A 248 2.90 10.33 2.58
C ASP A 248 2.59 8.87 2.20
N GLN A 249 1.58 8.30 2.86
CA GLN A 249 1.10 6.93 2.60
C GLN A 249 0.62 6.72 1.16
N ASN A 250 0.33 7.77 0.38
CA ASN A 250 -0.12 7.69 -1.00
C ASN A 250 1.00 7.93 -2.03
N SER A 251 2.18 8.40 -1.61
CA SER A 251 3.34 8.60 -2.52
C SER A 251 3.79 7.29 -3.18
N THR A 252 4.45 7.25 -4.32
CA THR A 252 4.73 5.98 -5.04
C THR A 252 5.38 4.91 -4.13
N PRO A 253 4.88 3.65 -4.10
CA PRO A 253 5.52 2.57 -3.35
C PRO A 253 6.92 2.28 -3.90
N LEU A 254 7.86 1.94 -3.02
CA LEU A 254 9.17 1.44 -3.43
C LEU A 254 9.01 0.07 -4.08
N SER A 255 9.86 -0.26 -5.06
CA SER A 255 9.90 -1.62 -5.61
C SER A 255 10.51 -2.61 -4.61
N GLN A 256 10.24 -3.90 -4.78
CA GLN A 256 10.86 -4.95 -3.96
C GLN A 256 12.40 -4.88 -4.02
N GLN A 257 12.96 -4.59 -5.20
CA GLN A 257 14.41 -4.45 -5.38
C GLN A 257 14.97 -3.23 -4.63
N ASP A 258 14.27 -2.09 -4.64
CA ASP A 258 14.68 -0.90 -3.89
C ASP A 258 14.64 -1.12 -2.38
N ILE A 259 13.60 -1.81 -1.89
CA ILE A 259 13.48 -2.17 -0.47
C ILE A 259 14.62 -3.13 -0.10
N ALA A 260 14.82 -4.20 -0.88
CA ALA A 260 15.84 -5.21 -0.63
C ALA A 260 17.26 -4.63 -0.63
N THR A 261 17.56 -3.71 -1.54
CA THR A 261 18.88 -3.04 -1.60
C THR A 261 19.13 -2.16 -0.37
N GLN A 262 18.07 -1.54 0.18
CA GLN A 262 18.19 -0.69 1.36
C GLN A 262 18.44 -1.48 2.66
N LEU A 263 18.16 -2.79 2.70
CA LEU A 263 18.43 -3.63 3.88
C LEU A 263 19.92 -3.73 4.23
N ALA A 264 20.82 -3.52 3.26
CA ALA A 264 22.26 -3.60 3.48
C ALA A 264 22.85 -2.39 4.22
N ASN A 265 22.11 -1.28 4.31
CA ASN A 265 22.59 -0.02 4.88
C ASN A 265 21.74 0.37 6.08
N GLU A 266 22.31 1.02 7.08
CA GLU A 266 21.53 1.54 8.21
C GLU A 266 20.77 2.81 7.80
N ASN A 267 19.46 2.69 7.64
CA ASN A 267 18.52 3.78 7.34
C ASN A 267 17.19 3.48 8.05
N GLN A 268 16.20 4.38 7.95
CA GLN A 268 14.93 4.16 8.65
C GLN A 268 14.22 2.87 8.20
N LEU A 269 14.21 2.58 6.89
CA LEU A 269 13.62 1.35 6.34
C LEU A 269 14.29 0.10 6.90
N SER A 270 15.63 0.04 6.90
CA SER A 270 16.34 -1.13 7.41
C SER A 270 16.22 -1.26 8.92
N LYS A 271 16.16 -0.16 9.66
CA LYS A 271 15.87 -0.17 11.11
C LYS A 271 14.52 -0.80 11.41
N ASP A 272 13.48 -0.38 10.71
CA ASP A 272 12.13 -0.88 10.96
C ASP A 272 11.99 -2.37 10.59
N ILE A 273 12.50 -2.77 9.42
CA ILE A 273 12.44 -4.16 8.96
C ILE A 273 13.35 -5.08 9.78
N LEU A 274 14.64 -4.74 9.89
CA LEU A 274 15.61 -5.62 10.54
C LEU A 274 15.46 -5.60 12.07
N GLY A 275 15.03 -4.48 12.65
CA GLY A 275 14.67 -4.38 14.05
C GLY A 275 13.51 -5.31 14.41
N THR A 276 12.45 -5.27 13.62
CA THR A 276 11.32 -6.21 13.74
C THR A 276 11.77 -7.65 13.52
N ALA A 277 12.59 -7.91 12.50
CA ALA A 277 13.14 -9.24 12.24
C ALA A 277 13.96 -9.78 13.43
N ASN A 278 14.68 -8.92 14.16
CA ASN A 278 15.41 -9.29 15.36
C ASN A 278 14.48 -9.62 16.54
N TYR A 279 13.34 -8.93 16.70
CA TYR A 279 12.31 -9.34 17.66
C TYR A 279 11.74 -10.73 17.32
N LEU A 280 11.38 -10.96 16.05
CA LEU A 280 10.90 -12.26 15.57
C LEU A 280 11.95 -13.36 15.78
N THR A 281 13.22 -13.04 15.54
CA THR A 281 14.34 -13.94 15.77
C THR A 281 14.47 -14.28 17.26
N ALA A 282 14.46 -13.29 18.14
CA ALA A 282 14.57 -13.50 19.59
C ALA A 282 13.41 -14.35 20.13
N ALA A 283 12.18 -14.10 19.68
CA ALA A 283 11.02 -14.90 20.08
C ALA A 283 11.15 -16.36 19.57
N THR A 284 11.70 -16.54 18.37
CA THR A 284 11.98 -17.87 17.80
C THR A 284 13.13 -18.57 18.54
N CYS A 285 14.17 -17.85 18.97
CA CYS A 285 15.25 -18.40 19.79
C CYS A 285 14.73 -18.90 21.14
N ALA A 286 13.88 -18.12 21.82
CA ALA A 286 13.20 -18.58 23.02
C ALA A 286 12.37 -19.86 22.76
N LEU A 287 11.66 -19.92 21.62
CA LEU A 287 10.84 -21.06 21.23
C LEU A 287 11.66 -22.34 20.97
N THR A 288 12.87 -22.20 20.41
CA THR A 288 13.74 -23.31 20.02
C THR A 288 14.77 -23.69 21.08
N ASN A 289 14.66 -23.16 22.31
CA ASN A 289 15.67 -23.30 23.35
C ASN A 289 17.06 -22.86 22.87
N ASN A 290 17.13 -21.69 22.25
CA ASN A 290 18.34 -21.05 21.75
C ASN A 290 19.06 -21.82 20.63
N GLN A 291 18.30 -22.43 19.71
CA GLN A 291 18.85 -23.10 18.52
C GLN A 291 18.34 -22.47 17.20
N PRO A 292 19.20 -22.30 16.18
CA PRO A 292 20.62 -22.64 16.14
C PRO A 292 21.48 -21.67 16.95
N ALA A 293 22.52 -22.19 17.60
CA ALA A 293 23.47 -21.37 18.37
C ALA A 293 24.13 -20.26 17.52
N THR A 294 24.33 -20.49 16.22
CA THR A 294 24.88 -19.48 15.28
C THR A 294 24.02 -18.22 15.14
N VAL A 295 22.75 -18.30 15.51
CA VAL A 295 21.80 -17.18 15.51
C VAL A 295 21.52 -16.72 16.94
N CYS A 296 21.19 -17.67 17.82
CA CYS A 296 20.68 -17.36 19.16
C CYS A 296 21.77 -17.03 20.19
N SER A 297 23.06 -17.24 19.86
CA SER A 297 24.17 -16.81 20.72
C SER A 297 24.65 -15.39 20.41
N ASP A 298 24.06 -14.70 19.42
CA ASP A 298 24.35 -13.29 19.17
C ASP A 298 23.90 -12.46 20.37
N ALA A 299 24.79 -11.64 20.91
CA ALA A 299 24.56 -10.88 22.15
C ALA A 299 23.40 -9.87 22.00
N THR A 300 23.20 -9.33 20.80
CA THR A 300 22.10 -8.42 20.50
C THR A 300 20.77 -9.19 20.54
N ILE A 301 20.70 -10.38 19.95
CA ILE A 301 19.50 -11.24 20.01
C ILE A 301 19.18 -11.65 21.44
N GLN A 302 20.17 -12.09 22.22
CA GLN A 302 19.95 -12.44 23.63
C GLN A 302 19.41 -11.25 24.44
N LYS A 303 19.95 -10.05 24.21
CA LYS A 303 19.43 -8.82 24.84
C LYS A 303 17.97 -8.58 24.46
N ILE A 304 17.61 -8.74 23.19
CA ILE A 304 16.22 -8.58 22.73
C ILE A 304 15.32 -9.66 23.35
N GLU A 305 15.76 -10.91 23.41
CA GLU A 305 15.03 -12.03 24.03
C GLU A 305 14.64 -11.72 25.47
N THR A 306 15.57 -11.18 26.28
CA THR A 306 15.26 -10.77 27.67
C THR A 306 14.21 -9.67 27.77
N SER A 307 14.10 -8.81 26.74
CA SER A 307 13.11 -7.73 26.69
C SER A 307 11.70 -8.19 26.34
N LEU A 308 11.56 -9.41 25.78
CA LEU A 308 10.25 -9.98 25.42
C LEU A 308 9.36 -10.20 26.66
N SER A 309 9.97 -10.41 27.83
CA SER A 309 9.29 -10.60 29.12
C SER A 309 8.63 -9.36 29.69
N SER A 310 9.04 -8.16 29.26
CA SER A 310 8.63 -6.89 29.89
C SER A 310 7.42 -6.24 29.22
N GLY A 311 6.92 -6.80 28.11
CA GLY A 311 5.79 -6.29 27.35
C GLY A 311 4.43 -6.69 27.94
N THR A 312 4.11 -6.25 29.16
CA THR A 312 2.70 -6.18 29.56
C THR A 312 2.16 -4.88 28.94
N LYS A 313 1.29 -4.96 27.93
CA LYS A 313 0.70 -3.76 27.33
C LYS A 313 0.05 -2.91 28.43
N SER A 314 0.67 -1.76 28.72
CA SER A 314 0.01 -0.65 29.39
C SER A 314 -1.10 -0.19 28.46
N GLY A 315 -2.36 -0.34 28.89
CA GLY A 315 -3.49 0.27 28.22
C GLY A 315 -3.27 1.78 28.19
N ALA A 316 -2.83 2.30 27.04
CA ALA A 316 -2.78 3.73 26.81
C ALA A 316 -4.21 4.21 26.55
N THR A 317 -4.86 4.66 27.61
CA THR A 317 -6.02 5.53 27.58
C THR A 317 -5.65 6.77 26.76
N VAL A 318 -6.12 6.85 25.52
CA VAL A 318 -6.15 8.12 24.79
C VAL A 318 -7.30 8.94 25.38
N GLY A 319 -6.95 9.87 26.26
CA GLY A 319 -7.89 10.82 26.84
C GLY A 319 -8.30 11.91 25.85
N GLY A 320 -9.63 12.11 25.75
CA GLY A 320 -10.33 13.37 25.38
C GLY A 320 -10.12 13.88 23.95
N SER A 321 -11.13 14.08 23.11
CA SER A 321 -12.43 14.68 23.43
C SER A 321 -13.31 14.73 22.17
N ALA A 322 -14.55 14.26 22.27
CA ALA A 322 -15.73 14.81 21.60
C ALA A 322 -16.97 14.05 22.11
N GLN A 323 -17.79 14.73 22.89
CA GLN A 323 -19.11 14.27 23.31
C GLN A 323 -20.04 14.20 22.09
N ALA A 324 -20.70 13.06 21.90
CA ALA A 324 -21.97 12.99 21.19
C ALA A 324 -22.81 11.86 21.82
N THR A 325 -23.70 12.26 22.71
CA THR A 325 -24.70 11.40 23.36
C THR A 325 -25.89 11.22 22.42
N ILE A 326 -26.13 10.04 21.86
CA ILE A 326 -27.48 9.63 21.41
C ILE A 326 -27.66 8.11 21.53
N GLY A 327 -28.65 7.71 22.33
CA GLY A 327 -29.62 6.63 22.04
C GLY A 327 -29.16 5.18 22.11
N GLY A 328 -29.61 4.45 23.14
CA GLY A 328 -29.37 3.02 23.31
C GLY A 328 -30.10 2.11 22.31
N GLY A 329 -29.61 0.86 22.21
CA GLY A 329 -30.34 -0.22 21.55
C GLY A 329 -29.49 -1.43 21.11
N ALA A 330 -29.56 -2.49 21.93
CA ALA A 330 -29.41 -3.92 21.64
C ALA A 330 -28.00 -4.59 21.61
N PRO A 331 -27.85 -5.82 22.19
CA PRO A 331 -26.58 -6.55 22.32
C PRO A 331 -26.23 -7.36 21.06
N VAL A 332 -24.93 -7.64 20.93
CA VAL A 332 -24.27 -8.35 19.83
C VAL A 332 -24.57 -9.86 19.88
N GLU A 333 -25.64 -10.29 19.21
CA GLU A 333 -25.93 -11.73 18.95
C GLU A 333 -26.40 -12.02 17.51
N ASP A 334 -26.50 -11.02 16.62
CA ASP A 334 -27.31 -11.17 15.38
C ASP A 334 -26.57 -10.95 14.05
N VAL A 335 -25.33 -11.45 13.94
CA VAL A 335 -24.58 -11.47 12.65
C VAL A 335 -24.27 -12.89 12.16
N TRP A 336 -24.33 -13.91 13.03
CA TRP A 336 -23.95 -15.29 12.69
C TRP A 336 -25.08 -16.20 12.18
N ARG A 337 -26.35 -15.74 12.21
CA ARG A 337 -27.50 -16.54 11.73
C ARG A 337 -27.80 -16.44 10.24
N ARG A 338 -27.08 -15.61 9.49
CA ARG A 338 -27.37 -15.35 8.07
C ARG A 338 -26.54 -16.15 7.06
N TRP A 339 -25.68 -17.07 7.53
CA TRP A 339 -24.80 -17.91 6.69
C TRP A 339 -25.03 -19.43 6.81
N ARG A 340 -26.13 -19.87 7.46
CA ARG A 340 -26.55 -21.29 7.47
C ARG A 340 -27.97 -21.46 6.96
N GLY A 341 -28.16 -21.10 5.71
CA GLY A 341 -29.41 -21.32 5.00
C GLY A 341 -29.30 -20.90 3.54
N LEU A 342 -28.49 -21.64 2.78
CA LEU A 342 -28.71 -22.07 1.40
C LEU A 342 -27.63 -23.10 1.03
#